data_AF-Q4C6A9-F1
#
_entry.id   AF-Q4C6A9-F1
#
_cell.length_a   1.000
_cell.length_b   1.000
_cell.length_c   1.000
_cell.angle_alpha   90.00
_cell.angle_beta   90.00
_cell.angle_gamma   90.00
#
_symmetry.space_group_name_H-M   'P 1'
#
loop_
_entity.id
_entity.type
_entity.pdbx_description
1 polymer ?
#
loop_
_entity_poly.entity_id
_entity_poly.type
_entity_poly.pdbx_seq_one_letter_code
_entity_poly.pdbx_strand_id
1 'polypeptide(L)'
;MPSPDAESTYGEPHYSNQIMEEYKDIIDVQFYLKKLGQFKNGISVPLNGVNGTFGTIEVFNKIDNNILIDFDNDDVYILMLIGTIISGIIENFRTRNKLRIYNEMTEMLIKLESEKNNFMIQNVYQFVVDNLVDSTTPYKVAIIRIVNDDKELEIAEKAKSEDISWKYRTKDSVKMGDNIGAEVFQENEPLNIQNIGEKLDMFFHKK
;
A
#
# COMPACT_ATOMS: atom_id res chain seq x y z
N MET A 1 13.88 22.03 12.22
CA MET A 1 13.01 21.48 13.28
C MET A 1 11.65 21.25 12.66
N PRO A 2 11.04 20.07 12.79
CA PRO A 2 9.66 19.86 12.34
C PRO A 2 8.72 20.79 13.10
N SER A 3 7.62 21.19 12.45
CA SER A 3 6.54 21.99 13.03
C SER A 3 5.96 21.31 14.28
N PRO A 4 5.63 22.06 15.35
CA PRO A 4 4.92 21.54 16.53
C PRO A 4 3.55 20.91 16.22
N ASP A 5 2.99 21.21 15.05
CA ASP A 5 1.68 20.73 14.59
C ASP A 5 1.79 19.57 13.59
N ALA A 6 2.97 18.96 13.43
CA ALA A 6 3.10 17.76 12.61
C ALA A 6 2.48 16.58 13.38
N GLU A 7 1.31 16.10 12.93
CA GLU A 7 0.75 14.83 13.39
C GLU A 7 1.82 13.75 13.33
N SER A 8 1.97 13.00 14.43
CA SER A 8 2.93 11.90 14.52
C SER A 8 2.67 10.92 13.38
N THR A 9 3.70 10.57 12.60
CA THR A 9 3.62 9.49 11.60
C THR A 9 3.61 8.10 12.24
N TYR A 10 3.56 8.05 13.58
CA TYR A 10 3.56 6.85 14.40
C TYR A 10 2.23 6.71 15.11
N GLY A 11 1.63 5.53 14.99
CA GLY A 11 0.53 5.11 15.84
C GLY A 11 0.98 4.84 17.28
N GLU A 12 -0.01 4.75 18.16
CA GLU A 12 0.13 4.45 19.59
C GLU A 12 -0.55 3.12 19.92
N PRO A 13 -0.14 2.42 20.99
CA PRO A 13 -0.82 1.22 21.44
C PRO A 13 -2.19 1.55 22.04
N HIS A 14 -3.18 0.72 21.75
CA HIS A 14 -4.53 0.81 22.30
C HIS A 14 -4.98 -0.54 22.82
N TYR A 15 -5.78 -0.55 23.88
CA TYR A 15 -6.47 -1.75 24.32
C TYR A 15 -7.83 -1.44 24.89
N SER A 16 -8.70 -2.44 24.84
CA SER A 16 -10.07 -2.37 25.36
C SER A 16 -10.44 -3.69 25.98
N ASN A 17 -11.00 -3.63 27.19
CA ASN A 17 -11.56 -4.79 27.88
C ASN A 17 -13.05 -5.00 27.57
N GLN A 18 -13.66 -4.05 26.85
CA GLN A 18 -15.07 -4.01 26.50
C GLN A 18 -15.25 -3.48 25.06
N ILE A 19 -14.62 -4.13 24.08
CA ILE A 19 -14.58 -3.68 22.68
C ILE A 19 -15.97 -3.33 22.14
N MET A 20 -16.96 -4.20 22.40
CA MET A 20 -18.32 -4.03 21.90
C MET A 20 -19.07 -2.85 22.51
N GLU A 21 -18.67 -2.39 23.70
CA GLU A 21 -19.27 -1.24 24.38
C GLU A 21 -18.57 0.07 23.99
N GLU A 22 -17.25 0.03 23.92
CA GLU A 22 -16.38 1.17 23.62
C GLU A 22 -16.37 1.53 22.12
N TYR A 23 -16.52 0.53 21.23
CA TYR A 23 -16.44 0.72 19.78
C TYR A 23 -17.67 0.14 19.07
N LYS A 24 -18.77 0.89 19.16
CA LYS A 24 -20.09 0.48 18.63
C LYS A 24 -20.17 0.35 17.11
N ASP A 25 -19.27 1.01 16.40
CA ASP A 25 -19.24 1.08 14.93
C ASP A 25 -18.15 0.20 14.31
N ILE A 26 -17.67 -0.84 15.02
CA ILE A 26 -16.69 -1.78 14.44
C ILE A 26 -17.29 -2.44 13.19
N ILE A 27 -16.52 -2.35 12.11
CA ILE A 27 -16.80 -3.05 10.86
C ILE A 27 -16.41 -4.53 11.04
N ASP A 28 -17.14 -5.44 10.42
CA ASP A 28 -16.84 -6.88 10.41
C ASP A 28 -16.93 -7.63 11.76
N VAL A 29 -17.64 -7.11 12.77
CA VAL A 29 -17.91 -7.83 14.04
C VAL A 29 -18.36 -9.28 13.80
N GLN A 30 -19.23 -9.49 12.82
CA GLN A 30 -19.75 -10.83 12.49
C GLN A 30 -18.66 -11.79 12.00
N PHE A 31 -17.64 -11.29 11.29
CA PHE A 31 -16.49 -12.09 10.89
C PHE A 31 -15.69 -12.55 12.12
N TYR A 32 -15.40 -11.63 13.05
CA TYR A 32 -14.66 -11.94 14.27
C TYR A 32 -15.43 -12.91 15.17
N LEU A 33 -16.72 -12.67 15.41
CA LEU A 33 -17.56 -13.58 16.19
C LEU A 33 -17.62 -14.99 15.57
N LYS A 34 -17.70 -15.10 14.25
CA LYS A 34 -17.69 -16.40 13.56
C LYS A 34 -16.36 -17.13 13.71
N LYS A 35 -15.23 -16.42 13.66
CA LYS A 35 -13.88 -17.02 13.74
C LYS A 35 -13.45 -17.33 15.17
N LEU A 36 -13.74 -16.43 16.10
CA LEU A 36 -13.24 -16.48 17.47
C LEU A 36 -14.29 -17.02 18.46
N GLY A 37 -15.55 -17.15 18.02
CA GLY A 37 -16.70 -17.53 18.85
C GLY A 37 -17.18 -16.43 19.78
N GLN A 38 -16.27 -15.56 20.23
CA GLN A 38 -16.50 -14.42 21.11
C GLN A 38 -15.64 -13.24 20.65
N PHE A 39 -15.99 -12.02 21.03
CA PHE A 39 -15.21 -10.81 20.69
C PHE A 39 -15.45 -9.78 21.80
N LYS A 40 -14.67 -9.89 22.88
CA LYS A 40 -14.88 -9.11 24.12
C LYS A 40 -13.80 -8.06 24.34
N ASN A 41 -12.54 -8.48 24.32
CA ASN A 41 -11.39 -7.63 24.64
C ASN A 41 -10.29 -7.78 23.60
N GLY A 42 -9.39 -6.82 23.55
CA GLY A 42 -8.28 -6.83 22.59
C GLY A 42 -7.26 -5.73 22.85
N ILE A 43 -6.04 -6.02 22.40
CA ILE A 43 -4.90 -5.12 22.36
C ILE A 43 -4.49 -4.93 20.90
N SER A 44 -4.18 -3.70 20.52
CA SER A 44 -3.64 -3.34 19.20
C SER A 44 -2.38 -2.53 19.42
N VAL A 45 -1.25 -3.01 18.93
CA VAL A 45 0.03 -2.27 18.99
C VAL A 45 0.50 -1.93 17.58
N PRO A 46 1.03 -0.73 17.37
CA PRO A 46 1.51 -0.30 16.07
C PRO A 46 2.86 -0.93 15.72
N LEU A 47 3.02 -1.31 14.46
CA LEU A 47 4.29 -1.76 13.88
C LEU A 47 5.08 -0.55 13.36
N ASN A 48 5.72 0.15 14.30
CA ASN A 48 6.52 1.34 14.03
C ASN A 48 7.92 0.97 13.51
N GLY A 49 8.29 1.43 12.31
CA GLY A 49 9.66 1.38 11.78
C GLY A 49 10.26 2.78 11.62
N VAL A 50 11.46 2.92 11.04
CA VAL A 50 12.21 4.20 11.07
C VAL A 50 11.47 5.39 10.42
N ASN A 51 10.56 5.12 9.48
CA ASN A 51 9.86 6.16 8.70
C ASN A 51 8.34 6.17 8.93
N GLY A 52 7.84 5.52 9.98
CA GLY A 52 6.41 5.50 10.33
C GLY A 52 5.84 4.10 10.60
N THR A 53 4.52 4.04 10.81
CA THR A 53 3.80 2.79 11.10
C THR A 53 3.47 2.02 9.83
N PHE A 54 3.77 0.72 9.81
CA PHE A 54 3.49 -0.16 8.67
C PHE A 54 2.15 -0.90 8.77
N GLY A 55 1.57 -0.95 9.97
CA GLY A 55 0.36 -1.69 10.31
C GLY A 55 0.26 -1.86 11.83
N THR A 56 -0.60 -2.77 12.28
CA THR A 56 -0.79 -3.09 13.70
C THR A 56 -0.69 -4.60 13.93
N ILE A 57 -0.33 -5.01 15.14
CA ILE A 57 -0.56 -6.36 15.64
C ILE A 57 -1.73 -6.29 16.61
N GLU A 58 -2.73 -7.12 16.35
CA GLU A 58 -3.94 -7.19 17.14
C GLU A 58 -4.06 -8.57 17.78
N VAL A 59 -4.34 -8.59 19.08
CA VAL A 59 -4.65 -9.81 19.82
C VAL A 59 -5.99 -9.61 20.49
N PHE A 60 -6.91 -10.55 20.25
CA PHE A 60 -8.26 -10.50 20.79
C PHE A 60 -8.46 -11.66 21.77
N ASN A 61 -9.34 -11.45 22.75
CA ASN A 61 -9.79 -12.46 23.70
C ASN A 61 -8.63 -13.09 24.50
N LYS A 62 -8.10 -12.38 25.49
CA LYS A 62 -7.15 -12.99 26.44
C LYS A 62 -7.85 -14.11 27.22
N ILE A 63 -7.29 -15.32 27.17
CA ILE A 63 -7.85 -16.51 27.82
C ILE A 63 -6.85 -17.06 28.82
N ASP A 64 -7.31 -17.32 30.04
CA ASP A 64 -6.59 -18.11 31.04
C ASP A 64 -7.51 -19.21 31.58
N ASN A 65 -7.03 -20.46 31.60
CA ASN A 65 -7.80 -21.63 32.02
C ASN A 65 -9.21 -21.75 31.37
N ASN A 66 -9.32 -21.45 30.07
CA ASN A 66 -10.58 -21.39 29.30
C ASN A 66 -11.57 -20.30 29.76
N ILE A 67 -11.11 -19.32 30.53
CA ILE A 67 -11.90 -18.17 30.98
C ILE A 67 -11.35 -16.92 30.30
N LEU A 68 -12.26 -16.09 29.78
CA LEU A 68 -11.89 -14.76 29.29
C LEU A 68 -11.46 -13.89 30.47
N ILE A 69 -10.23 -13.40 30.40
CA ILE A 69 -9.66 -12.46 31.36
C ILE A 69 -9.31 -11.16 30.65
N ASP A 70 -9.14 -10.09 31.42
CA ASP A 70 -8.87 -8.76 30.88
C ASP A 70 -7.38 -8.57 30.58
N PHE A 71 -7.10 -7.73 29.58
CA PHE A 71 -5.74 -7.27 29.29
C PHE A 71 -5.29 -6.24 30.31
N ASP A 72 -3.99 -6.24 30.59
CA ASP A 72 -3.31 -5.29 31.45
C ASP A 72 -2.13 -4.60 30.72
N ASN A 73 -1.46 -3.68 31.40
CA ASN A 73 -0.36 -2.93 30.83
C ASN A 73 0.88 -3.79 30.55
N ASP A 74 1.05 -4.91 31.26
CA ASP A 74 2.17 -5.82 31.03
C ASP A 74 1.96 -6.57 29.70
N ASP A 75 0.72 -6.95 29.38
CA ASP A 75 0.39 -7.52 28.07
C ASP A 75 0.69 -6.53 26.93
N VAL A 76 0.31 -5.25 27.11
CA VAL A 76 0.60 -4.20 26.13
C VAL A 76 2.10 -4.05 25.94
N TYR A 77 2.86 -4.00 27.04
CA TYR A 77 4.32 -3.91 27.00
C TYR A 77 4.97 -5.09 26.26
N ILE A 78 4.56 -6.32 26.58
CA ILE A 78 5.04 -7.53 25.92
C ILE A 78 4.71 -7.48 24.42
N LEU A 79 3.49 -7.10 24.07
CA LEU A 79 3.09 -7.03 22.67
C LEU A 79 3.84 -5.92 21.93
N MET A 80 4.13 -4.78 22.56
CA MET A 80 4.98 -3.74 21.99
C MET A 80 6.41 -4.21 21.74
N LEU A 81 7.01 -5.01 22.64
CA LEU A 81 8.34 -5.59 22.41
C LEU A 81 8.32 -6.54 21.20
N ILE A 82 7.30 -7.39 21.10
CA ILE A 82 7.09 -8.28 19.96
C ILE A 82 6.92 -7.45 18.67
N GLY A 83 6.08 -6.41 18.71
CA GLY A 83 5.84 -5.49 17.61
C GLY A 83 7.11 -4.81 17.14
N THR A 84 7.95 -4.34 18.06
CA THR A 84 9.25 -3.73 17.75
C THR A 84 10.16 -4.69 16.96
N ILE A 85 10.25 -5.95 17.41
CA ILE A 85 11.07 -6.96 16.73
C ILE A 85 10.52 -7.25 15.32
N ILE A 86 9.20 -7.41 15.21
CA ILE A 86 8.52 -7.68 13.93
C ILE A 86 8.69 -6.52 12.96
N SER A 87 8.52 -5.27 13.42
CA SER A 87 8.78 -4.07 12.62
C SER A 87 10.19 -4.07 12.04
N GLY A 88 11.20 -4.36 12.88
CA GLY A 88 12.59 -4.42 12.43
C GLY A 88 12.84 -5.52 11.37
N ILE A 89 12.18 -6.68 11.50
CA ILE A 89 12.27 -7.75 10.49
C ILE A 89 11.61 -7.31 9.17
N ILE A 90 10.40 -6.75 9.22
CA ILE A 90 9.67 -6.27 8.04
C ILE A 90 10.47 -5.17 7.33
N GLU A 91 11.03 -4.23 8.07
CA GLU A 91 11.81 -3.12 7.53
C GLU A 91 13.09 -3.61 6.84
N ASN A 92 13.79 -4.56 7.45
CA ASN A 92 14.97 -5.18 6.84
C ASN A 92 14.60 -5.92 5.54
N PHE A 93 13.49 -6.64 5.54
CA PHE A 93 13.00 -7.34 4.34
C PHE A 93 12.66 -6.36 3.22
N ARG A 94 11.89 -5.30 3.53
CA ARG A 94 11.55 -4.23 2.58
C ARG A 94 12.79 -3.55 2.02
N THR A 95 13.76 -3.22 2.86
CA THR A 95 15.01 -2.57 2.45
C THR A 95 15.81 -3.46 1.51
N ARG A 96 15.96 -4.76 1.84
CA ARG A 96 16.65 -5.72 0.97
C ARG A 96 15.95 -5.88 -0.38
N ASN A 97 14.63 -5.97 -0.39
CA ASN A 97 13.87 -6.05 -1.63
C ASN A 97 14.01 -4.80 -2.49
N LYS A 98 13.95 -3.61 -1.87
CA LYS A 98 14.17 -2.34 -2.56
C LYS A 98 15.56 -2.29 -3.22
N LEU A 99 16.60 -2.71 -2.50
CA LEU A 99 17.96 -2.80 -3.04
C LEU A 99 18.06 -3.83 -4.18
N ARG A 100 17.41 -4.99 -4.05
CA ARG A 100 17.34 -6.00 -5.12
C ARG A 100 16.73 -5.41 -6.39
N ILE A 101 15.57 -4.77 -6.28
CA ILE A 101 14.88 -4.13 -7.42
C ILE A 101 15.78 -3.06 -8.06
N TYR A 102 16.43 -2.21 -7.26
CA TYR A 102 17.35 -1.20 -7.81
C TYR A 102 18.55 -1.79 -8.54
N ASN A 103 19.13 -2.88 -8.03
CA ASN A 103 20.21 -3.58 -8.70
C ASN A 103 19.73 -4.18 -10.03
N GLU A 104 18.57 -4.83 -10.05
CA GLU A 104 17.98 -5.38 -11.28
C GLU A 104 17.68 -4.29 -12.31
N MET A 105 17.12 -3.14 -11.88
CA MET A 105 16.93 -1.98 -12.76
C MET A 105 18.26 -1.47 -13.33
N THR A 106 19.28 -1.35 -12.50
CA THR A 106 20.61 -0.88 -12.92
C THR A 106 21.26 -1.84 -13.91
N GLU A 107 21.19 -3.14 -13.66
CA GLU A 107 21.68 -4.17 -14.58
C GLU A 107 20.95 -4.13 -15.92
N MET A 108 19.62 -3.95 -15.90
CA MET A 108 18.86 -3.74 -17.13
C MET A 108 19.40 -2.54 -17.89
N LEU A 109 19.52 -1.36 -17.25
CA LEU A 109 20.04 -0.13 -17.86
C LEU A 109 21.43 -0.33 -18.50
N ILE A 110 22.35 -1.01 -17.81
CA ILE A 110 23.70 -1.32 -18.33
C ILE A 110 23.62 -2.25 -19.55
N LYS A 111 22.72 -3.25 -19.54
CA LYS A 111 22.48 -4.09 -20.71
C LYS A 111 21.96 -3.27 -21.89
N LEU A 112 21.12 -2.25 -21.66
CA LEU A 112 20.64 -1.35 -22.72
C LEU A 112 21.78 -0.61 -23.40
N GLU A 113 22.77 -0.18 -22.63
CA GLU A 113 23.94 0.54 -23.17
C GLU A 113 24.85 -0.38 -24.00
N SER A 114 24.96 -1.66 -23.61
CA SER A 114 25.86 -2.63 -24.27
C SER A 114 25.24 -3.32 -25.48
N GLU A 115 23.92 -3.53 -25.54
CA GLU A 115 23.20 -4.19 -26.64
C GLU A 115 22.62 -3.19 -27.66
N LYS A 116 23.47 -2.42 -28.34
CA LYS A 116 23.08 -1.32 -29.25
C LYS A 116 22.10 -1.66 -30.41
N ASN A 117 21.75 -2.93 -30.67
CA ASN A 117 21.06 -3.33 -31.91
C ASN A 117 19.78 -4.19 -31.76
N ASN A 118 19.34 -4.59 -30.56
CA ASN A 118 18.10 -5.40 -30.39
C ASN A 118 17.27 -4.99 -29.16
N PHE A 119 17.44 -3.74 -28.73
CA PHE A 119 16.81 -3.22 -27.53
C PHE A 119 15.30 -2.99 -27.71
N MET A 120 14.49 -3.58 -26.84
CA MET A 120 13.05 -3.32 -26.73
C MET A 120 12.76 -2.62 -25.40
N ILE A 121 12.60 -1.30 -25.43
CA ILE A 121 12.27 -0.44 -24.27
C ILE A 121 11.02 -0.93 -23.52
N GLN A 122 10.11 -1.60 -24.22
CA GLN A 122 8.92 -2.24 -23.68
C GLN A 122 9.25 -3.22 -22.54
N ASN A 123 10.35 -3.98 -22.66
CA ASN A 123 10.76 -4.92 -21.61
C ASN A 123 11.11 -4.21 -20.29
N VAL A 124 11.67 -3.00 -20.38
CA VAL A 124 12.00 -2.17 -19.21
C VAL A 124 10.73 -1.64 -18.56
N TYR A 125 9.80 -1.11 -19.38
CA TYR A 125 8.52 -0.64 -18.90
C TYR A 125 7.72 -1.75 -18.22
N GLN A 126 7.69 -2.94 -18.81
CA GLN A 126 7.00 -4.10 -18.27
C GLN A 126 7.61 -4.53 -16.93
N PHE A 127 8.94 -4.63 -16.86
CA PHE A 127 9.64 -4.92 -15.60
C PHE A 127 9.29 -3.92 -14.49
N VAL A 128 9.24 -2.62 -14.81
CA VAL A 128 8.88 -1.58 -13.84
C VAL A 128 7.45 -1.76 -13.34
N VAL A 129 6.46 -1.94 -14.23
CA VAL A 129 5.07 -2.08 -13.79
C VAL A 129 4.85 -3.38 -12.99
N ASP A 130 5.51 -4.48 -13.34
CA ASP A 130 5.39 -5.75 -12.63
C ASP A 130 5.95 -5.67 -11.21
N ASN A 131 7.14 -5.10 -11.04
CA ASN A 131 7.72 -4.93 -9.70
C ASN A 131 6.94 -3.92 -8.85
N LEU A 132 6.27 -2.95 -9.47
CA LEU A 132 5.40 -2.01 -8.76
C LEU A 132 4.11 -2.63 -8.26
N VAL A 133 3.64 -3.76 -8.80
CA VAL A 133 2.40 -4.42 -8.33
C VAL A 133 2.65 -5.77 -7.66
N ASP A 134 3.91 -6.16 -7.51
CA ASP A 134 4.29 -7.37 -6.81
C ASP A 134 3.91 -7.29 -5.32
N SER A 135 3.78 -8.46 -4.71
CA SER A 135 3.56 -8.75 -3.29
C SER A 135 4.43 -7.95 -2.32
N THR A 136 5.55 -7.40 -2.78
CA THR A 136 6.49 -6.60 -1.99
C THR A 136 6.13 -5.12 -1.90
N THR A 137 5.13 -4.66 -2.64
CA THR A 137 4.67 -3.26 -2.69
C THR A 137 3.19 -3.15 -2.36
N PRO A 138 2.70 -1.98 -1.90
CA PRO A 138 1.28 -1.80 -1.60
C PRO A 138 0.43 -1.51 -2.85
N TYR A 139 1.03 -1.26 -4.02
CA TYR A 139 0.27 -0.85 -5.19
C TYR A 139 -0.43 -2.05 -5.83
N LYS A 140 -1.70 -1.85 -6.18
CA LYS A 140 -2.53 -2.89 -6.79
C LYS A 140 -2.52 -2.85 -8.31
N VAL A 141 -2.19 -1.71 -8.89
CA VAL A 141 -2.20 -1.42 -10.33
C VAL A 141 -1.07 -0.43 -10.65
N ALA A 142 -0.33 -0.69 -11.73
CA ALA A 142 0.69 0.23 -12.26
C ALA A 142 0.56 0.31 -13.78
N ILE A 143 0.62 1.53 -14.33
CA ILE A 143 0.39 1.79 -15.76
C ILE A 143 1.36 2.86 -16.21
N ILE A 144 2.10 2.59 -17.26
CA ILE A 144 2.95 3.56 -17.94
C ILE A 144 2.23 4.01 -19.20
N ARG A 145 2.12 5.33 -19.39
CA ARG A 145 1.63 5.92 -20.63
C ARG A 145 2.72 6.74 -21.30
N ILE A 146 2.79 6.66 -22.62
CA ILE A 146 3.72 7.43 -23.45
C ILE A 146 2.95 8.24 -24.50
N VAL A 147 3.54 9.34 -24.93
CA VAL A 147 2.94 10.17 -25.99
C VAL A 147 3.15 9.48 -27.33
N ASN A 148 2.08 9.27 -28.07
CA ASN A 148 2.11 8.76 -29.44
C ASN A 148 2.23 9.89 -30.47
N ASP A 149 2.28 9.53 -31.75
CA ASP A 149 2.41 10.49 -32.86
C ASP A 149 1.23 11.49 -32.95
N ASP A 150 0.05 11.10 -32.48
CA ASP A 150 -1.16 11.92 -32.41
C ASP A 150 -1.20 12.85 -31.18
N LYS A 151 -0.13 12.90 -30.39
CA LYS A 151 -0.02 13.63 -29.11
C LYS A 151 -1.02 13.16 -28.06
N GLU A 152 -1.42 11.91 -28.12
CA GLU A 152 -2.24 11.25 -27.10
C GLU A 152 -1.37 10.35 -26.21
N LEU A 153 -1.80 10.16 -24.97
CA LEU A 153 -1.16 9.26 -24.01
C LEU A 153 -1.69 7.85 -24.21
N GLU A 154 -0.94 6.99 -24.89
CA GLU A 154 -1.23 5.57 -25.04
C GLU A 154 -0.62 4.74 -23.91
N ILE A 155 -1.22 3.60 -23.57
CA ILE A 155 -0.63 2.67 -22.61
C ILE A 155 0.59 2.00 -23.25
N ALA A 156 1.77 2.26 -22.70
CA ALA A 156 2.98 1.53 -23.07
C ALA A 156 2.98 0.16 -22.41
N GLU A 157 2.83 0.11 -21.08
CA GLU A 157 2.74 -1.14 -20.32
C GLU A 157 1.84 -0.98 -19.10
N LYS A 158 1.34 -2.11 -18.59
CA LYS A 158 0.47 -2.15 -17.41
C LYS A 158 0.58 -3.47 -16.66
N ALA A 159 0.49 -3.41 -15.35
CA ALA A 159 0.39 -4.57 -14.48
C ALA A 159 -0.67 -4.36 -13.40
N LYS A 160 -1.15 -5.47 -12.85
CA LYS A 160 -2.10 -5.49 -11.74
C LYS A 160 -1.83 -6.69 -10.84
N SER A 161 -2.27 -6.55 -9.60
CA SER A 161 -2.46 -7.66 -8.67
C SER A 161 -3.57 -8.62 -9.15
N GLU A 162 -3.57 -9.84 -8.62
CA GLU A 162 -4.50 -10.91 -9.01
C GLU A 162 -5.97 -10.55 -8.74
N ASP A 163 -6.23 -9.83 -7.65
CA ASP A 163 -7.57 -9.45 -7.17
C ASP A 163 -8.26 -8.34 -7.99
N ILE A 164 -7.55 -7.69 -8.91
CA ILE A 164 -8.09 -6.62 -9.76
C ILE A 164 -8.51 -7.17 -11.13
N SER A 165 -9.59 -6.64 -11.72
CA SER A 165 -10.02 -7.00 -13.07
C SER A 165 -9.80 -5.85 -14.07
N TRP A 166 -9.31 -6.17 -15.27
CA TRP A 166 -9.21 -5.22 -16.38
C TRP A 166 -10.51 -5.01 -17.15
N LYS A 167 -11.58 -5.78 -16.86
CA LYS A 167 -12.82 -5.83 -17.64
C LYS A 167 -13.47 -4.45 -17.87
N TYR A 168 -13.31 -3.52 -16.93
CA TYR A 168 -13.92 -2.20 -16.98
C TYR A 168 -13.05 -1.13 -17.64
N ARG A 169 -11.84 -1.48 -18.06
CA ARG A 169 -10.94 -0.54 -18.70
C ARG A 169 -11.06 -0.66 -20.21
N THR A 170 -11.72 0.31 -20.81
CA THR A 170 -12.24 0.23 -22.19
C THR A 170 -11.44 1.03 -23.21
N LYS A 171 -10.44 1.83 -22.80
CA LYS A 171 -9.72 2.74 -23.71
C LYS A 171 -8.21 2.75 -23.48
N ASP A 172 -7.48 2.63 -24.59
CA ASP A 172 -6.02 2.53 -24.60
C ASP A 172 -5.31 3.89 -24.73
N SER A 173 -5.91 4.91 -25.38
CA SER A 173 -5.35 6.28 -25.48
C SER A 173 -6.20 7.34 -24.77
N VAL A 174 -5.56 8.43 -24.33
CA VAL A 174 -6.17 9.58 -23.64
C VAL A 174 -5.60 10.88 -24.20
N LYS A 175 -6.44 11.87 -24.52
CA LYS A 175 -5.99 13.19 -24.98
C LYS A 175 -5.42 14.03 -23.84
N MET A 176 -4.52 14.96 -24.15
CA MET A 176 -3.99 15.91 -23.16
C MET A 176 -5.12 16.70 -22.48
N GLY A 177 -5.06 16.81 -21.15
CA GLY A 177 -6.07 17.51 -20.33
C GLY A 177 -7.42 16.81 -20.14
N ASP A 178 -7.62 15.64 -20.77
CA ASP A 178 -8.92 14.96 -20.87
C ASP A 178 -9.29 14.15 -19.61
N ASN A 179 -8.28 13.68 -18.87
CA ASN A 179 -8.45 13.11 -17.54
C ASN A 179 -7.27 13.47 -16.64
N ILE A 180 -7.35 13.05 -15.39
CA ILE A 180 -6.33 13.30 -14.37
C ILE A 180 -4.91 12.85 -14.75
N GLY A 181 -4.77 11.72 -15.45
CA GLY A 181 -3.46 11.23 -15.90
C GLY A 181 -2.86 12.14 -16.97
N ALA A 182 -3.70 12.72 -17.83
CA ALA A 182 -3.27 13.67 -18.84
C ALA A 182 -2.99 15.06 -18.27
N GLU A 183 -3.70 15.45 -17.22
CA GLU A 183 -3.45 16.69 -16.46
C GLU A 183 -2.09 16.63 -15.75
N VAL A 184 -1.81 15.54 -15.04
CA VAL A 184 -0.51 15.28 -14.41
C VAL A 184 0.64 15.30 -15.42
N PHE A 185 0.42 14.75 -16.62
CA PHE A 185 1.43 14.80 -17.68
C PHE A 185 1.68 16.24 -18.16
N GLN A 186 0.64 17.05 -18.30
CA GLN A 186 0.74 18.42 -18.77
C GLN A 186 1.41 19.35 -17.73
N GLU A 187 1.10 19.15 -16.45
CA GLU A 187 1.64 19.95 -15.35
C GLU A 187 3.04 19.50 -14.92
N ASN A 188 3.43 18.26 -15.26
CA ASN A 188 4.70 17.64 -14.86
C ASN A 188 4.91 17.64 -13.34
N GLU A 189 3.81 17.55 -12.58
CA GLU A 189 3.80 17.49 -11.12
C GLU A 189 3.06 16.23 -10.64
N PRO A 190 3.60 15.49 -9.66
CA PRO A 190 2.94 14.31 -9.13
C PRO A 190 1.68 14.68 -8.35
N LEU A 191 0.57 14.02 -8.65
CA LEU A 191 -0.70 14.19 -7.94
C LEU A 191 -0.99 12.98 -7.05
N ASN A 192 -1.06 13.20 -5.73
CA ASN A 192 -1.49 12.20 -4.77
C ASN A 192 -2.95 12.45 -4.36
N ILE A 193 -3.80 11.44 -4.53
CA ILE A 193 -5.22 11.49 -4.14
C ILE A 193 -5.43 10.60 -2.92
N GLN A 194 -5.73 11.22 -1.77
CA GLN A 194 -5.98 10.52 -0.52
C GLN A 194 -7.29 9.73 -0.52
N ASN A 195 -8.35 10.27 -1.14
CA ASN A 195 -9.64 9.60 -1.28
C ASN A 195 -10.13 9.63 -2.73
N ILE A 196 -10.03 8.49 -3.42
CA ILE A 196 -10.46 8.38 -4.82
C ILE A 196 -11.98 8.51 -4.99
N GLY A 197 -12.77 8.13 -3.98
CA GLY A 197 -14.23 8.15 -4.04
C GLY A 197 -14.80 9.55 -4.27
N GLU A 198 -14.14 10.57 -3.72
CA GLU A 198 -14.52 11.98 -3.87
C GLU A 198 -14.09 12.59 -5.22
N LYS A 199 -13.22 11.89 -5.96
CA LYS A 199 -12.60 12.39 -7.20
C LYS A 199 -12.80 11.47 -8.40
N LEU A 200 -13.77 10.55 -8.34
CA LEU A 200 -14.05 9.58 -9.41
C LEU A 200 -14.24 10.26 -10.77
N ASP A 201 -14.92 11.41 -10.78
CA ASP A 201 -15.22 12.16 -12.00
C ASP A 201 -13.96 12.59 -12.78
N MET A 202 -12.83 12.82 -12.08
CA MET A 202 -11.57 13.25 -12.69
C MET A 202 -10.89 12.14 -13.52
N PHE A 203 -11.29 10.88 -13.32
CA PHE A 203 -10.74 9.73 -14.04
C PHE A 203 -11.49 9.44 -15.35
N PHE A 204 -12.68 10.00 -15.52
CA PHE A 204 -13.44 9.90 -16.76
C PHE A 204 -13.04 11.03 -17.71
N HIS A 205 -13.25 10.81 -19.00
CA HIS A 205 -13.03 11.83 -20.02
C HIS A 205 -13.94 13.03 -19.74
N LYS A 206 -13.36 14.23 -19.79
CA LYS A 206 -14.14 15.47 -19.75
C LYS A 206 -15.02 15.49 -21.02
N LYS A 207 -16.31 15.79 -20.86
CA LYS A 207 -17.26 15.87 -21.97
C LYS A 207 -16.96 17.06 -22.89
#